data_AF-A0A3M0YNG1-F1
#
_entry.id   AF-A0A3M0YNG1-F1
#
_cell.length_a   1.000
_cell.length_b   1.000
_cell.length_c   1.000
_cell.angle_alpha   90.00
_cell.angle_beta   90.00
_cell.angle_gamma   90.00
#
_symmetry.space_group_name_H-M   'P 1'
#
loop_
_entity.id
_entity.type
_entity.pdbx_description
1 polymer ?
#
loop_
_entity_poly.entity_id
_entity_poly.type
_entity_poly.pdbx_seq_one_letter_code
_entity_poly.pdbx_strand_id
1 'polypeptide(L)'
;MKMYTRALPLLLIIGVSLASCKKDFELFIPQPPETSAPGALRQGDVAGTVHTPDGKPLAAATIRVPDGPAALTNAEGVFRIPEVAFTERYFPITIAHPDYLPRTVFAGSSAEGLALAEVTLLEGEEAHDFHSSNGVEAALADGTVVLPPAALVTESGAVFSGQARLLHAAWTAGEALDGWPLPLAQTSQGLQFVVPAGMWALVLETMDGAPLALRTGFGMQVRLSPNDARPLPPHEGLILWHFDPDSGFWQEAATATVEGG
;
A
#
# COMPACT_ATOMS: atom_id res chain seq x y z
N MET A 1 56.74 -35.56 16.06
CA MET A 1 55.67 -34.58 16.38
C MET A 1 55.66 -33.47 15.32
N LYS A 2 55.09 -33.71 14.13
CA LYS A 2 54.91 -32.72 13.05
C LYS A 2 53.76 -33.18 12.16
N MET A 3 52.52 -32.77 12.48
CA MET A 3 51.35 -33.11 11.64
C MET A 3 50.25 -32.03 11.60
N TYR A 4 50.50 -30.80 12.07
CA TYR A 4 49.46 -29.76 12.17
C TYR A 4 49.67 -28.51 11.30
N THR A 5 50.63 -28.50 10.37
CA THR A 5 50.92 -27.28 9.58
C THR A 5 50.23 -27.25 8.21
N ARG A 6 49.58 -28.33 7.77
CA ARG A 6 48.92 -28.42 6.45
C ARG A 6 47.39 -28.35 6.48
N ALA A 7 46.76 -28.41 7.65
CA ALA A 7 45.30 -28.35 7.78
C ALA A 7 44.76 -26.92 7.87
N LEU A 8 45.60 -25.94 8.22
CA LEU A 8 45.19 -24.55 8.46
C LEU A 8 44.76 -23.76 7.21
N PRO A 9 45.39 -23.89 6.01
CA PRO A 9 44.93 -23.14 4.85
C PRO A 9 43.64 -23.70 4.24
N LEU A 10 43.33 -24.99 4.48
CA LEU A 10 42.12 -25.64 3.98
C LEU A 10 40.87 -25.20 4.78
N LEU A 11 41.04 -24.98 6.08
CA LEU A 11 39.96 -24.58 6.98
C LEU A 11 39.58 -23.10 6.81
N LEU A 12 40.53 -22.25 6.37
CA LEU A 12 40.29 -20.84 6.08
C LEU A 12 39.51 -20.62 4.78
N ILE A 13 39.70 -21.49 3.77
CA ILE A 13 38.98 -21.40 2.47
C ILE A 13 37.52 -21.85 2.61
N ILE A 14 37.22 -22.82 3.49
CA ILE A 14 35.85 -23.27 3.77
C ILE A 14 35.06 -22.23 4.59
N GLY A 15 35.74 -21.41 5.41
CA GLY A 15 35.10 -20.33 6.16
C GLY A 15 34.60 -19.17 5.29
N VAL A 16 35.26 -18.89 4.16
CA VAL A 16 34.90 -17.76 3.28
C VAL A 16 33.71 -18.09 2.36
N SER A 17 33.48 -19.36 2.03
CA SER A 17 32.36 -19.78 1.17
C SER A 17 31.00 -19.83 1.90
N LEU A 18 30.98 -19.92 3.23
CA LEU A 18 29.74 -19.92 4.02
C LEU A 18 29.18 -18.51 4.31
N ALA A 19 29.96 -17.45 4.07
CA ALA A 19 29.52 -16.07 4.25
C ALA A 19 28.87 -15.44 3.00
N SER A 20 28.86 -16.16 1.86
CA SER A 20 28.33 -15.65 0.59
C SER A 20 26.89 -16.04 0.28
N CYS A 21 26.16 -16.65 1.23
CA CYS A 21 24.70 -16.73 1.17
C CYS A 21 24.09 -15.38 1.59
N LYS A 22 24.28 -14.33 0.77
CA LYS A 22 23.29 -13.27 0.74
C LYS A 22 22.12 -13.83 -0.08
N LYS A 23 20.93 -13.89 0.51
CA LYS A 23 19.71 -13.99 -0.29
C LYS A 23 19.68 -12.72 -1.13
N ASP A 24 19.95 -12.87 -2.42
CA ASP A 24 19.59 -11.84 -3.39
C ASP A 24 18.07 -11.75 -3.34
N PHE A 25 17.57 -10.75 -2.62
CA PHE A 25 16.18 -10.35 -2.75
C PHE A 25 16.07 -9.68 -4.12
N GLU A 26 15.75 -10.47 -5.14
CA GLU A 26 15.19 -9.90 -6.36
C GLU A 26 13.86 -9.25 -5.97
N LEU A 27 13.90 -7.94 -5.75
CA LEU A 27 12.70 -7.14 -5.56
C LEU A 27 11.88 -7.24 -6.84
N PHE A 28 10.76 -7.93 -6.73
CA PHE A 28 9.85 -8.14 -7.83
C PHE A 28 9.23 -6.81 -8.24
N ILE A 29 9.45 -6.42 -9.50
CA ILE A 29 8.84 -5.24 -10.12
C ILE A 29 7.76 -5.75 -11.06
N PRO A 30 6.46 -5.51 -10.78
CA PRO A 30 5.44 -5.58 -11.81
C PRO A 30 5.92 -4.70 -12.97
N GLN A 31 6.17 -5.29 -14.13
CA GLN A 31 6.41 -4.48 -15.32
C GLN A 31 5.08 -3.85 -15.72
N PRO A 32 5.06 -2.59 -16.18
CA PRO A 32 3.86 -2.03 -16.78
C PRO A 32 3.47 -2.92 -17.97
N PRO A 33 2.17 -2.99 -18.34
CA PRO A 33 1.74 -3.78 -19.48
C PRO A 33 2.60 -3.36 -20.69
N GLU A 34 3.43 -4.28 -21.17
CA GLU A 34 4.23 -4.01 -22.36
C GLU A 34 3.24 -3.74 -23.50
N THR A 35 3.48 -2.70 -24.30
CA THR A 35 2.66 -2.34 -25.46
C THR A 35 2.63 -3.43 -26.56
N SER A 36 3.24 -4.59 -26.31
CA SER A 36 2.98 -5.82 -27.05
C SER A 36 1.58 -6.34 -26.72
N ALA A 37 0.76 -6.56 -27.75
CA ALA A 37 -0.56 -7.22 -27.77
C ALA A 37 -1.13 -7.70 -26.42
N PRO A 38 -2.41 -7.38 -26.08
CA PRO A 38 -3.02 -7.77 -24.81
C PRO A 38 -2.67 -9.21 -24.46
N GLY A 39 -2.08 -9.41 -23.28
CA GLY A 39 -1.65 -10.72 -22.83
C GLY A 39 -2.80 -11.72 -23.00
N ALA A 40 -2.49 -12.94 -23.45
CA ALA A 40 -3.50 -13.97 -23.65
C ALA A 40 -4.35 -14.08 -22.38
N LEU A 41 -5.68 -13.98 -22.53
CA LEU A 41 -6.61 -14.10 -21.41
C LEU A 41 -6.33 -15.43 -20.69
N ARG A 42 -6.04 -15.34 -19.40
CA ARG A 42 -5.90 -16.48 -18.50
C ARG A 42 -7.06 -16.48 -17.54
N GLN A 43 -7.43 -17.67 -17.09
CA GLN A 43 -8.42 -17.85 -16.05
C GLN A 43 -7.79 -18.66 -14.92
N GLY A 44 -8.10 -18.28 -13.70
CA GLY A 44 -7.44 -18.86 -12.55
C GLY A 44 -8.10 -18.52 -11.23
N ASP A 45 -7.62 -19.15 -10.18
CA ASP A 45 -8.11 -18.92 -8.83
C ASP A 45 -7.23 -17.90 -8.13
N VAL A 46 -7.86 -16.98 -7.40
CA VAL A 46 -7.16 -16.05 -6.52
C VAL A 46 -7.44 -16.47 -5.09
N ALA A 47 -6.39 -16.84 -4.35
CA ALA A 47 -6.53 -17.29 -2.97
C ALA A 47 -5.48 -16.61 -2.09
N GLY A 48 -5.74 -16.56 -0.79
CA GLY A 48 -4.80 -15.92 0.10
C GLY A 48 -5.24 -15.93 1.55
N THR A 49 -4.42 -15.28 2.36
CA THR A 49 -4.71 -15.06 3.78
C THR A 49 -4.59 -13.60 4.13
N VAL A 50 -5.47 -13.14 5.01
CA VAL A 50 -5.44 -11.79 5.57
C VAL A 50 -5.25 -11.89 7.08
N HIS A 51 -4.33 -11.09 7.60
CA HIS A 51 -3.97 -11.03 9.01
C HIS A 51 -4.01 -9.59 9.53
N THR A 52 -4.17 -9.48 10.83
CA THR A 52 -4.01 -8.25 11.62
C THR A 52 -2.51 -7.93 11.82
N PRO A 53 -2.15 -6.72 12.28
CA PRO A 53 -0.76 -6.36 12.58
C PRO A 53 -0.06 -7.30 13.57
N ASP A 54 -0.81 -7.87 14.52
CA ASP A 54 -0.29 -8.84 15.50
C ASP A 54 -0.25 -10.29 14.96
N GLY A 55 -0.51 -10.49 13.67
CA GLY A 55 -0.41 -11.77 12.98
C GLY A 55 -1.56 -12.73 13.22
N LYS A 56 -2.72 -12.23 13.71
CA LYS A 56 -3.93 -13.04 13.84
C LYS A 56 -4.70 -13.07 12.52
N PRO A 57 -5.36 -14.19 12.19
CA PRO A 57 -6.21 -14.24 11.01
C PRO A 57 -7.37 -13.25 11.11
N LEU A 58 -7.65 -12.53 10.02
CA LEU A 58 -8.71 -11.53 9.95
C LEU A 58 -9.89 -12.05 9.16
N ALA A 59 -11.01 -12.30 9.84
CA ALA A 59 -12.27 -12.73 9.23
C ALA A 59 -13.06 -11.55 8.64
N ALA A 60 -13.99 -11.85 7.73
CA ALA A 60 -14.91 -10.88 7.13
C ALA A 60 -14.26 -9.68 6.42
N ALA A 61 -12.98 -9.78 6.06
CA ALA A 61 -12.34 -8.81 5.18
C ALA A 61 -12.88 -8.99 3.76
N THR A 62 -13.30 -7.89 3.13
CA THR A 62 -13.79 -7.86 1.75
C THR A 62 -12.63 -7.83 0.79
N ILE A 63 -12.60 -8.79 -0.13
CA ILE A 63 -11.59 -8.92 -1.18
C ILE A 63 -12.23 -8.56 -2.51
N ARG A 64 -11.57 -7.66 -3.25
CA ARG A 64 -11.95 -7.26 -4.61
C ARG A 64 -10.77 -7.46 -5.55
N VAL A 65 -11.08 -8.01 -6.71
CA VAL A 65 -10.15 -8.15 -7.83
C VAL A 65 -10.77 -7.47 -9.05
N PRO A 66 -9.97 -6.97 -10.00
CA PRO A 66 -10.47 -6.39 -11.24
C PRO A 66 -11.43 -7.36 -11.95
N ASP A 67 -12.60 -6.85 -12.33
CA ASP A 67 -13.64 -7.56 -13.08
C ASP A 67 -14.12 -8.90 -12.47
N GLY A 68 -13.82 -9.16 -11.19
CA GLY A 68 -14.23 -10.38 -10.48
C GLY A 68 -15.26 -10.14 -9.38
N PRO A 69 -15.89 -11.22 -8.89
CA PRO A 69 -16.82 -11.12 -7.76
C PRO A 69 -16.06 -10.78 -6.47
N ALA A 70 -16.73 -10.04 -5.57
CA ALA A 70 -16.20 -9.83 -4.22
C ALA A 70 -16.27 -11.13 -3.40
N ALA A 71 -15.29 -11.33 -2.53
CA ALA A 71 -15.27 -12.42 -1.57
C ALA A 71 -15.01 -11.91 -0.15
N LEU A 72 -15.32 -12.75 0.84
CA LEU A 72 -15.02 -12.49 2.25
C LEU A 72 -14.00 -13.52 2.75
N THR A 73 -13.09 -13.09 3.62
CA THR A 73 -12.27 -14.02 4.39
C THR A 73 -13.10 -14.79 5.41
N ASN A 74 -12.75 -16.06 5.61
CA ASN A 74 -13.37 -16.93 6.62
C ASN A 74 -12.75 -16.70 8.02
N ALA A 75 -13.12 -17.52 9.00
CA ALA A 75 -12.62 -17.42 10.39
C ALA A 75 -11.10 -17.60 10.51
N GLU A 76 -10.48 -18.33 9.58
CA GLU A 76 -9.03 -18.53 9.49
C GLU A 76 -8.35 -17.47 8.62
N GLY A 77 -9.03 -16.38 8.27
CA GLY A 77 -8.49 -15.30 7.44
C GLY A 77 -8.26 -15.69 5.98
N VAL A 78 -8.74 -16.86 5.55
CA VAL A 78 -8.54 -17.40 4.20
C VAL A 78 -9.64 -16.91 3.26
N PHE A 79 -9.28 -16.55 2.03
CA PHE A 79 -10.22 -16.31 0.95
C PHE A 79 -9.86 -17.11 -0.31
N ARG A 80 -10.87 -17.33 -1.17
CA ARG A 80 -10.69 -17.85 -2.53
C ARG A 80 -11.75 -17.26 -3.44
N ILE A 81 -11.32 -16.75 -4.59
CA ILE A 81 -12.14 -16.26 -5.69
C ILE A 81 -11.83 -17.16 -6.89
N PRO A 82 -12.72 -18.10 -7.24
CA PRO A 82 -12.48 -18.97 -8.37
C PRO A 82 -12.67 -18.24 -9.69
N GLU A 83 -12.05 -18.76 -10.75
CA GLU A 83 -12.38 -18.42 -12.14
C GLU A 83 -12.20 -16.94 -12.51
N VAL A 84 -11.31 -16.22 -11.83
CA VAL A 84 -10.96 -14.84 -12.14
C VAL A 84 -10.23 -14.79 -13.49
N ALA A 85 -10.68 -13.90 -14.36
CA ALA A 85 -10.06 -13.67 -15.65
C ALA A 85 -9.03 -12.55 -15.54
N PHE A 86 -7.83 -12.76 -16.06
CA PHE A 86 -6.77 -11.77 -16.06
C PHE A 86 -5.95 -11.86 -17.36
N THR A 87 -5.64 -10.70 -17.94
CA THR A 87 -4.74 -10.59 -19.10
C THR A 87 -3.30 -10.38 -18.65
N GLU A 88 -3.13 -9.71 -17.52
CA GLU A 88 -1.84 -9.36 -16.95
C GLU A 88 -1.28 -10.48 -16.09
N ARG A 89 0.06 -10.58 -16.06
CA ARG A 89 0.74 -11.52 -15.17
C ARG A 89 0.52 -11.16 -13.70
N TYR A 90 0.34 -9.87 -13.41
CA TYR A 90 0.12 -9.32 -12.09
C TYR A 90 -1.05 -8.36 -12.13
N PHE A 91 -1.89 -8.40 -11.10
CA PHE A 91 -3.06 -7.54 -10.98
C PHE A 91 -3.26 -7.10 -9.54
N PRO A 92 -3.84 -5.91 -9.31
CA PRO A 92 -4.13 -5.42 -7.98
C PRO A 92 -5.26 -6.23 -7.33
N ILE A 93 -5.18 -6.41 -6.02
CA ILE A 93 -6.24 -6.93 -5.17
C ILE A 93 -6.44 -5.92 -4.07
N THR A 94 -7.68 -5.47 -3.89
CA THR A 94 -8.06 -4.54 -2.84
C THR A 94 -8.72 -5.31 -1.69
N ILE A 95 -8.24 -5.08 -0.48
CA ILE A 95 -8.70 -5.68 0.76
C ILE A 95 -9.22 -4.56 1.65
N ALA A 96 -10.43 -4.71 2.18
CA ALA A 96 -11.05 -3.73 3.09
C ALA A 96 -11.71 -4.43 4.28
N HIS A 97 -11.62 -3.82 5.45
CA HIS A 97 -12.33 -4.22 6.67
C HIS A 97 -12.69 -2.97 7.46
N PRO A 98 -13.86 -2.85 8.10
CA PRO A 98 -14.29 -1.62 8.79
C PRO A 98 -13.32 -1.13 9.87
N ASP A 99 -12.62 -2.07 10.54
CA ASP A 99 -11.69 -1.75 11.63
C ASP A 99 -10.23 -1.49 11.17
N TYR A 100 -9.95 -1.60 9.86
CA TYR A 100 -8.59 -1.51 9.33
C TYR A 100 -8.53 -0.61 8.09
N LEU A 101 -7.37 0.00 7.85
CA LEU A 101 -7.13 0.75 6.64
C LEU A 101 -7.17 -0.19 5.41
N PRO A 102 -7.86 0.21 4.33
CA PRO A 102 -7.92 -0.58 3.11
C PRO A 102 -6.53 -0.66 2.48
N ARG A 103 -6.25 -1.80 1.85
CA ARG A 103 -4.95 -2.09 1.26
C ARG A 103 -5.10 -2.67 -0.14
N THR A 104 -4.26 -2.21 -1.06
CA THR A 104 -4.09 -2.86 -2.36
C THR A 104 -2.73 -3.56 -2.41
N VAL A 105 -2.73 -4.83 -2.82
CA VAL A 105 -1.52 -5.63 -3.07
C VAL A 105 -1.52 -6.16 -4.49
N PHE A 106 -0.36 -6.52 -5.03
CA PHE A 106 -0.30 -7.24 -6.30
C PHE A 106 -0.30 -8.74 -6.06
N ALA A 107 -1.18 -9.46 -6.75
CA ALA A 107 -1.10 -10.91 -6.85
C ALA A 107 -0.50 -11.30 -8.20
N GLY A 108 0.37 -12.31 -8.18
CA GLY A 108 0.96 -12.87 -9.38
C GLY A 108 0.23 -14.11 -9.82
N SER A 109 -0.08 -14.20 -11.11
CA SER A 109 -0.58 -15.44 -11.71
C SER A 109 0.56 -16.45 -11.93
N SER A 110 0.36 -17.67 -11.46
CA SER A 110 1.21 -18.81 -11.83
C SER A 110 0.77 -19.42 -13.16
N ALA A 111 1.62 -20.26 -13.77
CA ALA A 111 1.26 -20.99 -14.99
C ALA A 111 0.04 -21.93 -14.79
N GLU A 112 -0.25 -22.29 -13.54
CA GLU A 112 -1.39 -23.12 -13.14
C GLU A 112 -2.65 -22.30 -12.84
N GLY A 113 -2.60 -20.98 -13.00
CA GLY A 113 -3.73 -20.07 -12.77
C GLY A 113 -3.95 -19.71 -11.30
N LEU A 114 -3.17 -20.23 -10.35
CA LEU A 114 -3.29 -19.84 -8.95
C LEU A 114 -2.51 -18.54 -8.68
N ALA A 115 -3.17 -17.55 -8.10
CA ALA A 115 -2.57 -16.34 -7.57
C ALA A 115 -2.68 -16.32 -6.04
N LEU A 116 -1.55 -16.16 -5.34
CA LEU A 116 -1.46 -16.20 -3.88
C LEU A 116 -1.12 -14.83 -3.31
N ALA A 117 -1.86 -14.40 -2.28
CA ALA A 117 -1.57 -13.19 -1.51
C ALA A 117 -1.53 -13.49 -0.01
N GLU A 118 -0.50 -12.98 0.67
CA GLU A 118 -0.44 -12.88 2.12
C GLU A 118 -0.46 -11.40 2.49
N VAL A 119 -1.46 -11.01 3.27
CA VAL A 119 -1.80 -9.60 3.46
C VAL A 119 -1.98 -9.29 4.94
N THR A 120 -1.11 -8.45 5.48
CA THR A 120 -1.36 -7.74 6.75
C THR A 120 -2.12 -6.45 6.46
N LEU A 121 -3.21 -6.17 7.18
CA LEU A 121 -3.84 -4.84 7.18
C LEU A 121 -3.29 -3.94 8.28
N LEU A 122 -3.32 -2.63 8.07
CA LEU A 122 -2.91 -1.63 9.06
C LEU A 122 -4.12 -1.18 9.87
N GLU A 123 -3.94 -0.96 11.17
CA GLU A 123 -4.93 -0.25 11.99
C GLU A 123 -4.81 1.26 11.72
N GLY A 124 -5.93 1.97 11.76
CA GLY A 124 -5.89 3.43 11.83
C GLY A 124 -5.38 3.85 13.21
N GLU A 125 -4.34 4.66 13.26
CA GLU A 125 -3.73 5.12 14.51
C GLU A 125 -4.57 6.22 15.17
N GLU A 126 -5.18 7.08 14.35
CA GLU A 126 -6.02 8.19 14.80
C GLU A 126 -7.31 8.29 13.99
N ALA A 127 -8.40 8.69 14.64
CA ALA A 127 -9.70 8.92 14.02
C ALA A 127 -10.24 10.30 14.41
N HIS A 128 -10.65 11.09 13.42
CA HIS A 128 -11.21 12.42 13.59
C HIS A 128 -12.62 12.49 13.01
N ASP A 129 -13.62 12.64 13.88
CA ASP A 129 -15.03 12.77 13.49
C ASP A 129 -15.37 14.23 13.19
N PHE A 130 -16.08 14.47 12.09
CA PHE A 130 -16.51 15.81 11.68
C PHE A 130 -17.81 15.77 10.88
N HIS A 131 -18.49 16.91 10.79
CA HIS A 131 -19.64 17.05 9.89
C HIS A 131 -19.18 17.58 8.54
N SER A 132 -19.50 16.89 7.43
CA SER A 132 -18.97 17.21 6.10
C SER A 132 -19.32 18.62 5.62
N SER A 133 -20.41 19.21 6.11
CA SER A 133 -20.80 20.60 5.79
C SER A 133 -19.88 21.67 6.37
N ASN A 134 -19.05 21.32 7.36
CA ASN A 134 -18.14 22.25 8.03
C ASN A 134 -16.70 22.08 7.56
N GLY A 135 -16.39 20.96 6.90
CA GLY A 135 -15.00 20.55 6.66
C GLY A 135 -14.34 20.09 7.96
N VAL A 136 -13.01 19.95 7.93
CA VAL A 136 -12.21 19.63 9.12
C VAL A 136 -10.81 20.22 8.99
N GLU A 137 -10.27 20.69 10.11
CA GLU A 137 -8.84 20.91 10.32
C GLU A 137 -8.41 19.98 11.45
N ALA A 138 -7.83 18.83 11.08
CA ALA A 138 -7.39 17.80 12.00
C ALA A 138 -5.91 17.99 12.30
N ALA A 139 -5.58 18.11 13.59
CA ALA A 139 -4.21 18.07 14.08
C ALA A 139 -3.88 16.63 14.43
N LEU A 140 -2.97 16.04 13.67
CA LEU A 140 -2.50 14.67 13.79
C LEU A 140 -1.15 14.66 14.51
N ALA A 141 -0.72 13.50 15.02
CA ALA A 141 0.57 13.36 15.70
C ALA A 141 1.77 13.89 14.88
N ASP A 142 1.70 13.80 13.56
CA ASP A 142 2.79 14.10 12.63
C ASP A 142 2.48 15.20 11.62
N GLY A 143 1.37 15.93 11.81
CA GLY A 143 1.08 17.13 11.02
C GLY A 143 -0.37 17.58 11.06
N THR A 144 -0.84 18.22 10.00
CA THR A 144 -2.22 18.71 9.88
C THR A 144 -2.86 18.36 8.54
N VAL A 145 -4.15 18.02 8.60
CA VAL A 145 -5.00 17.81 7.42
C VAL A 145 -6.12 18.84 7.43
N VAL A 146 -6.29 19.55 6.32
CA VAL A 146 -7.40 20.48 6.12
C VAL A 146 -8.26 20.04 4.94
N LEU A 147 -9.52 19.77 5.23
CA LEU A 147 -10.55 19.44 4.25
C LEU A 147 -11.61 20.56 4.23
N PRO A 148 -11.89 21.17 3.07
CA PRO A 148 -12.91 22.20 2.96
C PRO A 148 -14.34 21.66 3.16
N PRO A 149 -15.31 22.52 3.56
CA PRO A 149 -16.74 22.19 3.57
C PRO A 149 -17.26 21.56 2.26
N ALA A 150 -18.18 20.61 2.38
CA ALA A 150 -18.90 19.98 1.26
C ALA A 150 -17.98 19.36 0.18
N ALA A 151 -16.78 18.93 0.59
CA ALA A 151 -15.76 18.35 -0.28
C ALA A 151 -15.94 16.85 -0.54
N LEU A 152 -16.92 16.19 0.07
CA LEU A 152 -17.06 14.73 0.03
C LEU A 152 -18.20 14.27 -0.87
N VAL A 153 -17.99 13.13 -1.52
CA VAL A 153 -19.01 12.39 -2.26
C VAL A 153 -19.05 10.94 -1.82
N THR A 154 -20.20 10.30 -1.96
CA THR A 154 -20.36 8.85 -1.82
C THR A 154 -19.80 8.12 -3.03
N GLU A 155 -19.72 6.78 -2.96
CA GLU A 155 -19.35 5.91 -4.09
C GLU A 155 -20.20 6.16 -5.36
N SER A 156 -21.48 6.53 -5.20
CA SER A 156 -22.35 6.88 -6.33
C SER A 156 -22.07 8.26 -6.93
N GLY A 157 -21.08 8.99 -6.41
CA GLY A 157 -20.76 10.37 -6.80
C GLY A 157 -21.71 11.44 -6.25
N ALA A 158 -22.65 11.07 -5.38
CA ALA A 158 -23.58 12.02 -4.77
C ALA A 158 -22.86 12.82 -3.68
N VAL A 159 -23.13 14.13 -3.59
CA VAL A 159 -22.55 14.97 -2.53
C VAL A 159 -22.96 14.44 -1.17
N PHE A 160 -21.98 14.16 -0.32
CA PHE A 160 -22.20 13.63 1.01
C PHE A 160 -22.45 14.76 2.02
N SER A 161 -23.55 14.66 2.76
CA SER A 161 -23.89 15.57 3.85
C SER A 161 -24.23 14.77 5.10
N GLY A 162 -23.33 14.76 6.07
CA GLY A 162 -23.49 14.01 7.30
C GLY A 162 -22.21 13.93 8.13
N GLN A 163 -22.23 13.09 9.15
CA GLN A 163 -21.04 12.77 9.95
C GLN A 163 -20.10 11.88 9.15
N ALA A 164 -18.84 12.30 9.09
CA ALA A 164 -17.74 11.60 8.47
C ALA A 164 -16.62 11.41 9.49
N ARG A 165 -15.75 10.46 9.19
CA ARG A 165 -14.54 10.14 9.93
C ARG A 165 -13.35 10.20 8.99
N LEU A 166 -12.29 10.84 9.46
CA LEU A 166 -10.95 10.78 8.87
C LEU A 166 -10.13 9.79 9.70
N LEU A 167 -9.74 8.66 9.11
CA LEU A 167 -8.75 7.76 9.68
C LEU A 167 -7.36 8.14 9.15
N HIS A 168 -6.37 8.06 10.02
CA HIS A 168 -4.98 8.33 9.71
C HIS A 168 -4.06 7.22 10.23
N ALA A 169 -3.08 6.87 9.43
CA ALA A 169 -1.85 6.23 9.89
C ALA A 169 -0.67 6.87 9.17
N ALA A 170 0.48 6.82 9.82
CA ALA A 170 1.73 7.31 9.25
C ALA A 170 2.79 6.22 9.20
N TRP A 171 3.64 6.30 8.17
CA TRP A 171 4.87 5.55 8.09
C TRP A 171 6.04 6.49 7.97
N THR A 172 7.06 6.21 8.78
CA THR A 172 8.30 6.95 8.81
C THR A 172 9.46 6.10 8.34
N ALA A 173 10.44 6.74 7.71
CA ALA A 173 11.61 6.04 7.19
C ALA A 173 12.40 5.36 8.32
N GLY A 174 12.49 4.03 8.26
CA GLY A 174 13.16 3.20 9.27
C GLY A 174 12.25 2.11 9.83
N GLU A 175 10.94 2.26 9.66
CA GLU A 175 9.95 1.24 9.97
C GLU A 175 9.84 0.21 8.84
N ALA A 176 9.41 -1.02 9.18
CA ALA A 176 9.07 -2.00 8.17
C ALA A 176 7.92 -1.49 7.30
N LEU A 177 7.96 -1.75 5.99
CA LEU A 177 6.88 -1.40 5.06
C LEU A 177 5.71 -2.40 5.10
N ASP A 178 5.70 -3.31 6.07
CA ASP A 178 4.66 -4.34 6.19
C ASP A 178 3.29 -3.67 6.38
N GLY A 179 2.31 -4.07 5.56
CA GLY A 179 0.98 -3.46 5.52
C GLY A 179 0.86 -2.21 4.65
N TRP A 180 1.97 -1.54 4.30
CA TRP A 180 1.95 -0.38 3.41
C TRP A 180 1.94 -0.78 1.93
N PRO A 181 1.39 0.06 1.02
CA PRO A 181 1.55 -0.14 -0.41
C PRO A 181 3.03 -0.10 -0.80
N LEU A 182 3.41 -0.94 -1.77
CA LEU A 182 4.76 -0.89 -2.32
C LEU A 182 5.00 0.51 -2.91
N PRO A 183 6.17 1.13 -2.69
CA PRO A 183 6.49 2.46 -3.21
C PRO A 183 6.86 2.39 -4.70
N LEU A 184 5.97 1.81 -5.50
CA LEU A 184 6.09 1.63 -6.94
C LEU A 184 5.24 2.69 -7.64
N ALA A 185 5.91 3.66 -8.23
CA ALA A 185 5.31 4.82 -8.86
C ALA A 185 5.21 4.65 -10.38
N GLN A 186 4.10 5.09 -10.94
CA GLN A 186 3.93 5.24 -12.38
C GLN A 186 4.36 6.64 -12.80
N THR A 187 5.43 6.70 -13.59
CA THR A 187 6.03 7.95 -14.08
C THR A 187 5.93 8.03 -15.61
N SER A 188 6.27 9.19 -16.18
CA SER A 188 6.42 9.34 -17.64
C SER A 188 7.48 8.42 -18.25
N GLN A 189 8.41 7.92 -17.44
CA GLN A 189 9.47 6.98 -17.84
C GLN A 189 9.08 5.51 -17.61
N GLY A 190 7.85 5.24 -17.16
CA GLY A 190 7.37 3.91 -16.76
C GLY A 190 7.34 3.72 -15.24
N LEU A 191 7.24 2.46 -14.80
CA LEU A 191 7.19 2.11 -13.38
C LEU A 191 8.58 2.24 -12.73
N GLN A 192 8.65 2.90 -11.57
CA GLN A 192 9.88 3.11 -10.82
C GLN A 192 9.65 2.93 -9.32
N PHE A 193 10.60 2.32 -8.63
CA PHE A 193 10.61 2.41 -7.16
C PHE A 193 11.04 3.81 -6.74
N VAL A 194 10.24 4.41 -5.87
CA VAL A 194 10.57 5.66 -5.21
C VAL A 194 11.03 5.37 -3.79
N VAL A 195 11.94 6.20 -3.28
CA VAL A 195 12.34 6.15 -1.87
C VAL A 195 11.45 7.13 -1.11
N PRO A 196 10.42 6.65 -0.37
CA PRO A 196 9.55 7.56 0.36
C PRO A 196 10.32 8.26 1.47
N ALA A 197 10.12 9.58 1.59
CA ALA A 197 10.55 10.35 2.75
C ALA A 197 9.60 10.13 3.95
N GLY A 198 8.35 9.79 3.66
CA GLY A 198 7.28 9.39 4.57
C GLY A 198 6.06 8.97 3.74
N MET A 199 5.10 8.30 4.36
CA MET A 199 3.82 7.96 3.74
C MET A 199 2.68 8.12 4.73
N TRP A 200 1.58 8.72 4.29
CA TRP A 200 0.36 8.84 5.08
C TRP A 200 -0.74 8.05 4.40
N ALA A 201 -1.47 7.27 5.20
CA ALA A 201 -2.76 6.72 4.79
C ALA A 201 -3.84 7.63 5.38
N LEU A 202 -4.63 8.25 4.50
CA LEU A 202 -5.76 9.09 4.89
C LEU A 202 -7.02 8.48 4.27
N VAL A 203 -7.93 8.02 5.12
CA VAL A 203 -9.18 7.38 4.69
C VAL A 203 -10.35 8.21 5.17
N LEU A 204 -11.25 8.55 4.25
CA LEU A 204 -12.47 9.27 4.53
C LEU A 204 -13.63 8.28 4.46
N GLU A 205 -14.41 8.19 5.52
CA GLU A 205 -15.53 7.27 5.61
C GLU A 205 -16.71 7.88 6.37
N THR A 206 -17.87 7.27 6.24
CA THR A 206 -19.03 7.53 7.09
C THR A 206 -18.84 6.87 8.46
N MET A 207 -19.69 7.21 9.43
CA MET A 207 -19.65 6.62 10.77
C MET A 207 -19.91 5.09 10.80
N ASP A 208 -20.50 4.55 9.75
CA ASP A 208 -20.74 3.12 9.52
C ASP A 208 -19.66 2.46 8.63
N GLY A 209 -18.57 3.16 8.32
CA GLY A 209 -17.41 2.62 7.59
C GLY A 209 -17.60 2.58 6.06
N ALA A 210 -18.60 3.26 5.51
CA ALA A 210 -18.76 3.34 4.07
C ALA A 210 -17.77 4.38 3.49
N PRO A 211 -17.04 4.06 2.41
CA PRO A 211 -16.00 4.93 1.87
C PRO A 211 -16.59 6.24 1.31
N LEU A 212 -15.85 7.32 1.51
CA LEU A 212 -16.10 8.63 0.93
C LEU A 212 -14.91 9.06 0.08
N ALA A 213 -15.18 9.78 -0.99
CA ALA A 213 -14.15 10.32 -1.88
C ALA A 213 -14.18 11.85 -1.91
N LEU A 214 -13.06 12.44 -2.32
CA LEU A 214 -13.02 13.87 -2.62
C LEU A 214 -13.85 14.15 -3.87
N ARG A 215 -14.72 15.15 -3.76
CA ARG A 215 -15.48 15.69 -4.86
C ARG A 215 -14.53 16.29 -5.90
N THR A 216 -14.80 16.07 -7.18
CA THR A 216 -14.03 16.66 -8.28
C THR A 216 -13.90 18.18 -8.13
N GLY A 217 -12.67 18.69 -8.25
CA GLY A 217 -12.35 20.11 -8.09
C GLY A 217 -12.12 20.58 -6.65
N PHE A 218 -12.31 19.70 -5.67
CA PHE A 218 -11.91 19.93 -4.28
C PHE A 218 -10.57 19.26 -4.00
N GLY A 219 -9.80 19.84 -3.10
CA GLY A 219 -8.51 19.31 -2.66
C GLY A 219 -8.44 19.29 -1.15
N MET A 220 -7.55 18.45 -0.65
CA MET A 220 -7.16 18.39 0.76
C MET A 220 -5.78 19.03 0.89
N GLN A 221 -5.58 19.85 1.93
CA GLN A 221 -4.25 20.34 2.27
C GLN A 221 -3.66 19.42 3.34
N VAL A 222 -2.43 18.99 3.11
CA VAL A 222 -1.68 18.19 4.05
C VAL A 222 -0.41 18.96 4.38
N ARG A 223 -0.15 19.19 5.66
CA ARG A 223 1.11 19.74 6.14
C ARG A 223 1.78 18.71 7.02
N LEU A 224 2.91 18.21 6.57
CA LEU A 224 3.72 17.25 7.31
C LEU A 224 4.63 18.02 8.27
N SER A 225 4.64 17.63 9.53
CA SER A 225 5.67 18.07 10.46
C SER A 225 6.89 17.16 10.29
N PRO A 226 8.08 17.70 9.96
CA PRO A 226 9.28 16.89 9.90
C PRO A 226 9.50 16.19 11.25
N ASN A 227 9.65 14.88 11.23
CA ASN A 227 10.14 14.17 12.40
C ASN A 227 11.67 14.39 12.50
N ASP A 228 12.17 14.77 13.67
CA ASP A 228 13.59 15.06 13.96
C ASP A 228 14.54 13.92 13.56
N ALA A 229 14.01 12.71 13.35
CA ALA A 229 14.76 11.52 12.95
C ALA A 229 15.39 11.59 11.54
N ARG A 230 14.90 12.46 10.62
CA ARG A 230 15.51 12.59 9.29
C ARG A 230 15.29 13.96 8.65
N PRO A 231 16.35 14.72 8.31
CA PRO A 231 16.19 15.94 7.53
C PRO A 231 15.60 15.62 6.16
N LEU A 232 14.60 16.41 5.75
CA LEU A 232 14.05 16.33 4.40
C LEU A 232 15.16 16.58 3.37
N PRO A 233 15.17 15.89 2.22
CA PRO A 233 16.09 16.21 1.14
C PRO A 233 15.89 17.68 0.70
N PRO A 234 16.88 18.30 0.03
CA PRO A 234 16.78 19.67 -0.46
C PRO A 234 15.44 19.91 -1.16
N HIS A 235 14.84 21.08 -0.94
CA HIS A 235 13.47 21.43 -1.35
C HIS A 235 13.17 21.24 -2.85
N GLU A 236 14.19 21.16 -3.70
CA GLU A 236 14.04 20.85 -5.12
C GLU A 236 13.80 19.35 -5.32
N GLY A 237 12.57 18.96 -5.68
CA GLY A 237 12.23 17.60 -6.10
C GLY A 237 11.37 16.79 -5.12
N LEU A 238 10.82 17.39 -4.07
CA LEU A 238 9.79 16.73 -3.26
C LEU A 238 8.46 16.68 -4.03
N ILE A 239 8.11 15.48 -4.49
CA ILE A 239 6.85 15.20 -5.17
C ILE A 239 5.89 14.56 -4.17
N LEU A 240 4.67 15.08 -4.10
CA LEU A 240 3.56 14.43 -3.45
C LEU A 240 2.98 13.38 -4.40
N TRP A 241 3.00 12.13 -3.93
CA TRP A 241 2.41 11.00 -4.63
C TRP A 241 1.07 10.64 -4.01
N HIS A 242 0.11 10.25 -4.86
CA HIS A 242 -1.18 9.70 -4.46
C HIS A 242 -1.25 8.24 -4.87
N PHE A 243 -1.63 7.36 -3.95
CA PHE A 243 -1.82 5.95 -4.25
C PHE A 243 -3.18 5.72 -4.92
N ASP A 244 -3.17 5.16 -6.13
CA ASP A 244 -4.39 4.76 -6.82
C ASP A 244 -4.71 3.28 -6.53
N PRO A 245 -5.78 2.98 -5.76
CA PRO A 245 -6.10 1.61 -5.38
C PRO A 245 -6.60 0.74 -6.54
N ASP A 246 -7.07 1.35 -7.64
CA ASP A 246 -7.58 0.62 -8.81
C ASP A 246 -6.43 0.08 -9.66
N SER A 247 -5.36 0.85 -9.82
CA SER A 247 -4.15 0.43 -10.53
C SER A 247 -3.10 -0.22 -9.63
N GLY A 248 -3.14 0.07 -8.33
CA GLY A 248 -2.14 -0.36 -7.35
C GLY A 248 -0.81 0.41 -7.43
N PHE A 249 -0.76 1.53 -8.18
CA PHE A 249 0.44 2.33 -8.36
C PHE A 249 0.32 3.72 -7.75
N TRP A 250 1.46 4.28 -7.36
CA TRP A 250 1.55 5.68 -6.96
C TRP A 250 1.60 6.59 -8.20
N GLN A 251 0.82 7.66 -8.19
CA GLN A 251 0.76 8.66 -9.25
C GLN A 251 1.22 10.02 -8.73
N GLU A 252 1.90 10.79 -9.56
CA GLU A 252 2.33 12.15 -9.22
C GLU A 252 1.10 13.05 -9.07
N ALA A 253 0.92 13.65 -7.89
CA ALA A 253 -0.25 14.47 -7.57
C ALA A 253 0.09 15.96 -7.53
N ALA A 254 1.21 16.33 -6.89
CA ALA A 254 1.64 17.72 -6.76
C ALA A 254 3.13 17.81 -6.43
N THR A 255 3.70 19.01 -6.51
CA THR A 255 4.99 19.33 -5.89
C THR A 255 4.77 19.83 -4.47
N ALA A 256 5.54 19.33 -3.52
CA ALA A 256 5.48 19.78 -2.14
C ALA A 256 6.35 21.03 -1.95
N THR A 257 5.87 21.98 -1.15
CA THR A 257 6.64 23.14 -0.70
C THR A 257 6.98 22.97 0.78
N VAL A 258 8.23 23.22 1.15
CA VAL A 258 8.63 23.21 2.57
C VAL A 258 8.58 24.64 3.10
N GLU A 259 7.88 24.81 4.20
CA GLU A 259 7.82 26.07 4.95
C GLU A 259 8.57 25.89 6.27
N GLY A 260 9.38 26.87 6.67
CA GLY A 260 9.96 26.92 8.02
C GLY A 260 11.43 26.51 8.19
N GLY A 261 12.05 25.84 7.20
CA GLY A 261 13.49 25.59 7.14
C GLY A 261 14.01 24.48 8.06
#